data_AF-A0AAU4MSK8-F1
#
_entry.id   AF-A0AAU4MSK8-F1
#
_cell.length_a   1.000
_cell.length_b   1.000
_cell.length_c   1.000
_cell.angle_alpha   90.00
_cell.angle_beta   90.00
_cell.angle_gamma   90.00
#
_symmetry.space_group_name_H-M   'P 1'
#
loop_
_entity.id
_entity.type
_entity.pdbx_description
1 polymer ?
#
loop_
_entity_poly.entity_id
_entity_poly.type
_entity_poly.pdbx_seq_one_letter_code
_entity_poly.pdbx_strand_id
1 'polypeptide(L)'
;MGVSDERARRIAGGKFRCSSCGLPQDRVPTLEQDWVLLEPELTVLAHRVPAEHRWIVLPDGRVTVYGVCPPDPFQRCRIEHRLACAAQSLPDLWPWLTMVRVENGRKAERQESEESTRLRQVELPDAG
;
A
#
# COMPACT_ATOMS: atom_id res chain seq x y z
N MET A 1 13.16 -33.87 8.65
CA MET A 1 11.73 -33.90 9.02
C MET A 1 11.39 -32.49 9.47
N GLY A 2 10.94 -31.51 8.67
CA GLY A 2 10.13 -31.53 7.45
C GLY A 2 8.80 -30.84 7.78
N VAL A 3 8.48 -29.75 7.07
CA VAL A 3 7.14 -29.10 6.92
C VAL A 3 6.76 -28.14 8.07
N SER A 4 6.39 -26.86 7.92
CA SER A 4 6.29 -25.89 6.81
C SER A 4 6.00 -24.52 7.43
N ASP A 5 6.99 -23.65 7.61
CA ASP A 5 6.81 -22.27 8.13
C ASP A 5 6.69 -21.21 7.01
N GLU A 6 6.33 -21.65 5.80
CA GLU A 6 6.39 -20.81 4.59
C GLU A 6 5.06 -20.72 3.83
N ARG A 7 4.00 -21.35 4.35
CA ARG A 7 2.68 -21.39 3.69
C ARG A 7 1.67 -20.33 4.14
N ALA A 8 1.97 -19.54 5.18
CA ALA A 8 1.10 -18.43 5.57
C ALA A 8 1.32 -17.15 4.72
N ARG A 9 2.37 -17.09 3.88
CA ARG A 9 2.73 -15.89 3.11
C ARG A 9 2.14 -15.81 1.69
N ARG A 10 1.23 -16.71 1.30
CA ARG A 10 0.73 -16.78 -0.09
C ARG A 10 -0.78 -16.99 -0.21
N ILE A 11 -1.58 -16.27 0.57
CA ILE A 11 -2.86 -15.81 0.00
C ILE A 11 -2.52 -14.52 -0.72
N ALA A 12 -2.19 -14.67 -2.00
CA ALA A 12 -1.76 -13.62 -2.89
C ALA A 12 -2.86 -12.56 -3.03
N GLY A 13 -2.83 -11.55 -2.16
CA GLY A 13 -3.23 -10.21 -2.57
C GLY A 13 -2.32 -9.85 -3.74
N GLY A 14 -2.84 -9.91 -4.96
CA GLY A 14 -2.08 -9.44 -6.12
C GLY A 14 -1.54 -8.04 -5.80
N LYS A 15 -0.27 -7.78 -6.12
CA LYS A 15 0.24 -6.41 -6.07
C LYS A 15 -0.50 -5.64 -7.17
N PHE A 16 -1.59 -4.98 -6.80
CA PHE A 16 -2.34 -4.16 -7.74
C PHE A 16 -1.53 -2.91 -7.99
N ARG A 17 -1.41 -2.47 -9.24
CA ARG A 17 -0.75 -1.21 -9.54
C ARG A 17 -1.78 -0.09 -9.53
N CYS A 18 -1.40 1.04 -8.94
CA CYS A 18 -2.18 2.26 -9.05
C CYS A 18 -2.28 2.66 -10.52
N SER A 19 -3.50 2.89 -11.03
CA SER A 19 -3.68 3.42 -12.38
C SER A 19 -3.17 4.85 -12.55
N SER A 20 -3.04 5.60 -11.44
CA SER A 20 -2.60 7.00 -11.47
C SER A 20 -1.09 7.17 -11.32
N CYS A 21 -0.43 6.46 -10.40
CA CYS A 21 1.02 6.60 -10.17
C CYS A 21 1.85 5.36 -10.49
N GLY A 22 1.23 4.26 -10.95
CA GLY A 22 1.93 3.03 -11.33
C GLY A 22 2.55 2.21 -10.18
N LEU A 23 2.56 2.74 -8.95
CA LEU A 23 3.10 2.08 -7.77
C LEU A 23 2.25 0.88 -7.32
N PRO A 24 2.87 -0.14 -6.69
CA PRO A 24 2.14 -1.25 -6.11
C PRO A 24 1.23 -0.80 -4.96
N GLN A 25 0.17 -1.57 -4.75
CA GLN A 25 -0.84 -1.43 -3.71
C GLN A 25 -1.20 -2.81 -3.18
N ASP A 26 -1.48 -2.89 -1.89
CA ASP A 26 -1.90 -4.13 -1.25
C ASP A 26 -3.42 -4.22 -1.29
N ARG A 27 -3.96 -5.20 -2.04
CA ARG A 27 -5.39 -5.50 -2.03
C ARG A 27 -5.71 -6.44 -0.86
N VAL A 28 -6.45 -5.94 0.11
CA VAL A 28 -6.72 -6.65 1.37
C VAL A 28 -8.23 -6.84 1.57
N PRO A 29 -8.70 -8.05 1.94
CA PRO A 29 -10.12 -8.31 2.15
C PRO A 29 -10.66 -7.57 3.37
N THR A 30 -11.89 -7.07 3.29
CA THR A 30 -12.58 -6.44 4.42
C THR A 30 -13.44 -7.46 5.17
N LEU A 31 -13.86 -7.15 6.41
CA LEU A 31 -14.84 -7.97 7.13
C LEU A 31 -16.18 -8.09 6.41
N GLU A 32 -16.55 -7.05 5.66
CA GLU A 32 -17.83 -6.91 4.94
C GLU A 32 -17.85 -7.64 3.58
N GLN A 33 -16.91 -8.57 3.36
CA GLN A 33 -16.76 -9.37 2.13
C GLN A 33 -16.37 -8.57 0.87
N ASP A 34 -15.78 -7.39 1.06
CA ASP A 34 -15.22 -6.55 0.00
C ASP A 34 -13.67 -6.54 0.04
N TRP A 35 -13.05 -5.59 -0.66
CA TRP A 35 -11.61 -5.39 -0.69
C TRP A 35 -11.26 -3.91 -0.66
N VAL A 36 -10.13 -3.57 -0.05
CA VAL A 36 -9.56 -2.22 -0.05
C VAL A 36 -8.12 -2.24 -0.56
N LEU A 37 -7.72 -1.14 -1.21
CA LEU A 37 -6.37 -0.94 -1.73
C LEU A 37 -5.56 -0.07 -0.75
N LEU A 38 -4.59 -0.69 -0.09
CA LEU A 38 -3.81 -0.07 0.97
C LEU A 38 -2.40 0.27 0.49
N GLU A 39 -1.85 1.33 1.07
CA GLU A 39 -0.45 1.71 0.89
C GLU A 39 0.45 0.58 1.39
N PRO A 40 1.34 0.04 0.55
CA PRO A 40 2.26 -1.00 0.97
C PRO A 40 3.22 -0.51 2.04
N GLU A 41 3.59 -1.41 2.97
CA GLU A 41 4.62 -1.18 4.00
C GLU A 41 4.38 -0.02 4.98
N LEU A 42 3.33 0.80 4.78
CA LEU A 42 2.96 1.88 5.67
C LEU A 42 2.06 1.35 6.79
N THR A 43 2.56 1.44 8.02
CA THR A 43 1.75 1.29 9.23
C THR A 43 1.92 2.49 10.13
N VAL A 44 0.80 3.02 10.62
CA VAL A 44 0.74 4.25 11.43
C VAL A 44 0.05 3.95 12.74
N LEU A 45 0.38 4.68 13.79
CA LEU A 45 -0.39 4.62 15.05
C LEU A 45 -1.79 5.16 14.79
N ALA A 46 -2.81 4.38 15.15
CA ALA A 46 -4.20 4.66 14.81
C ALA A 46 -4.69 6.01 15.37
N HIS A 47 -4.17 6.44 16.53
CA HIS A 47 -4.51 7.74 17.13
C HIS A 47 -4.03 8.95 16.31
N ARG A 48 -3.13 8.77 15.32
CA ARG A 48 -2.65 9.84 14.42
C ARG A 48 -3.45 9.97 13.13
N VAL A 49 -4.48 9.14 12.98
CA VAL A 49 -5.30 9.02 11.78
C VAL A 49 -6.75 9.27 12.20
N PRO A 50 -7.59 9.98 11.43
CA PRO A 50 -9.03 10.06 11.65
C PRO A 50 -9.70 8.70 11.55
N ALA A 51 -10.84 8.54 12.25
CA ALA A 51 -11.46 7.24 12.47
C ALA A 51 -11.84 6.52 11.17
N GLU A 52 -12.36 7.27 10.20
CA GLU A 52 -12.79 6.85 8.88
C GLU A 52 -11.66 6.34 7.97
N HIS A 53 -10.40 6.59 8.32
CA HIS A 53 -9.22 6.19 7.53
C HIS A 53 -8.33 5.15 8.24
N ARG A 54 -8.75 4.64 9.41
CA ARG A 54 -8.01 3.64 10.19
C ARG A 54 -8.38 2.24 9.74
N TRP A 55 -7.65 1.68 8.79
CA TRP A 55 -7.80 0.27 8.44
C TRP A 55 -7.02 -0.62 9.42
N ILE A 56 -7.75 -1.27 10.33
CA ILE A 56 -7.18 -2.17 11.34
C ILE A 56 -7.03 -3.57 10.75
N VAL A 57 -5.82 -4.11 10.79
CA VAL A 57 -5.53 -5.49 10.36
C VAL A 57 -5.89 -6.45 11.48
N LEU A 58 -6.73 -7.43 11.17
CA LEU A 58 -7.17 -8.47 12.08
C LEU A 58 -6.21 -9.68 12.04
N PRO A 59 -6.23 -10.56 13.05
CA PRO A 59 -5.35 -11.73 13.08
C PRO A 59 -5.50 -12.69 11.89
N ASP A 60 -6.66 -12.68 11.22
CA ASP A 60 -6.95 -13.47 10.02
C ASP A 60 -6.50 -12.79 8.71
N GLY A 61 -5.85 -11.63 8.80
CA GLY A 61 -5.36 -10.86 7.66
C GLY A 61 -6.40 -9.99 6.96
N ARG A 62 -7.67 -10.01 7.40
CA ARG A 62 -8.68 -9.05 6.92
C ARG A 62 -8.50 -7.69 7.56
N VAL A 63 -9.15 -6.68 7.00
CA VAL A 63 -9.16 -5.32 7.56
C VAL A 63 -10.56 -4.82 7.85
N THR A 64 -10.66 -3.87 8.78
CA THR A 64 -11.91 -3.21 9.16
C THR A 64 -11.66 -1.78 9.62
N VAL A 65 -12.67 -0.92 9.53
CA VAL A 65 -12.64 0.45 10.05
C VAL A 65 -13.55 0.53 11.28
N TYR A 66 -13.06 1.09 12.38
CA TYR A 66 -13.86 1.36 13.57
C TYR A 66 -14.08 2.87 13.70
N GLY A 67 -15.24 3.36 13.23
CA GLY A 67 -15.55 4.80 13.17
C GLY A 67 -15.87 5.46 14.52
N VAL A 68 -16.13 4.68 15.58
CA VAL A 68 -16.76 5.19 16.81
C VAL A 68 -15.97 4.98 18.10
N CYS A 69 -14.98 4.08 18.11
CA CYS A 69 -14.22 3.77 19.33
C CYS A 69 -12.84 4.47 19.29
N PRO A 70 -12.38 5.09 20.39
CA PRO A 70 -10.99 5.51 20.49
C PRO A 70 -10.09 4.28 20.32
N PRO A 71 -9.07 4.34 19.45
CA PRO A 71 -8.18 3.20 19.24
C PRO A 71 -7.31 3.00 20.49
N ASP A 72 -6.88 1.76 20.73
CA ASP A 72 -5.78 1.53 21.68
C ASP A 72 -4.57 2.40 21.29
N PRO A 73 -3.85 3.02 22.26
CA PRO A 73 -2.77 3.96 21.98
C PRO A 73 -1.64 3.38 21.10
N PHE A 74 -1.43 2.06 21.16
CA PHE A 74 -0.43 1.33 20.39
C PHE A 74 -1.01 0.61 19.18
N GLN A 75 -2.34 0.63 19.00
CA GLN A 75 -3.00 0.08 17.82
C GLN A 75 -2.39 0.69 16.56
N ARG A 76 -1.99 -0.17 15.63
CA ARG A 76 -1.51 0.24 14.31
C ARG A 76 -2.63 0.10 13.29
N CYS A 77 -2.68 1.02 12.34
CA CYS A 77 -3.55 0.97 11.19
C CYS A 77 -2.75 1.07 9.88
N ARG A 78 -3.44 0.69 8.81
CA ARG A 78 -3.03 0.86 7.43
C ARG A 78 -3.81 2.02 6.83
N ILE A 79 -3.30 2.56 5.73
CA ILE A 79 -3.86 3.72 5.04
C ILE A 79 -4.20 3.32 3.61
N GLU A 80 -5.28 3.86 3.07
CA GLU A 80 -5.60 3.67 1.66
C GLU A 80 -4.53 4.27 0.76
N HIS A 81 -4.14 3.55 -0.28
CA HIS A 81 -3.17 4.08 -1.23
C HIS A 81 -3.69 5.36 -1.90
N ARG A 82 -5.00 5.53 -2.09
CA ARG A 82 -5.58 6.75 -2.67
C ARG A 82 -5.13 8.01 -1.92
N LEU A 83 -4.99 7.94 -0.60
CA LEU A 83 -4.55 9.05 0.24
C LEU A 83 -3.04 9.28 0.15
N ALA A 84 -2.26 8.21 0.00
CA ALA A 84 -0.81 8.24 -0.13
C ALA A 84 -0.32 8.43 -1.58
N CYS A 85 -1.23 8.46 -2.56
CA CYS A 85 -0.90 8.54 -3.97
C CYS A 85 -0.37 9.93 -4.33
N ALA A 86 0.83 9.97 -4.93
CA ALA A 86 1.47 11.21 -5.38
C ALA A 86 0.71 11.88 -6.55
N ALA A 87 0.03 11.10 -7.38
CA ALA A 87 -0.71 11.59 -8.54
C ALA A 87 -2.09 12.19 -8.20
N GLN A 88 -2.57 12.00 -6.96
CA GLN A 88 -3.83 12.59 -6.53
C GLN A 88 -3.62 14.03 -6.06
N SER A 89 -4.57 14.93 -6.37
CA SER A 89 -4.60 16.28 -5.81
C SER A 89 -5.57 16.33 -4.64
N LEU A 90 -5.07 15.94 -3.47
CA LEU A 90 -5.79 16.01 -2.20
C LEU A 90 -5.31 17.21 -1.38
N PRO A 91 -6.20 17.84 -0.58
CA PRO A 91 -5.79 18.86 0.38
C PRO A 91 -4.74 18.28 1.35
N ASP A 92 -4.02 19.15 2.03
CA ASP A 92 -3.14 18.74 3.13
C ASP A 92 -4.01 18.23 4.28
N LEU A 93 -4.29 16.91 4.24
CA LEU A 93 -5.05 16.23 5.27
C LEU A 93 -4.23 16.24 6.57
N TRP A 94 -3.03 15.64 6.56
CA TRP A 94 -2.12 15.59 7.72
C TRP A 94 -0.66 15.74 7.28
N PRO A 95 0.20 16.47 8.03
CA PRO A 95 1.58 16.78 7.59
C PRO A 95 2.44 15.56 7.24
N TRP A 96 2.29 14.45 7.97
CA TRP A 96 3.06 13.24 7.70
C TRP A 96 2.62 12.53 6.40
N LEU A 97 1.35 12.66 6.01
CA LEU A 97 0.82 12.04 4.80
C LEU A 97 1.34 12.76 3.55
N THR A 98 1.51 14.09 3.62
CA THR A 98 2.15 14.88 2.57
C THR A 98 3.57 14.40 2.32
N MET A 99 4.32 14.09 3.37
CA MET A 99 5.67 13.51 3.24
C MET A 99 5.65 12.13 2.59
N VAL A 100 4.68 11.29 2.91
CA VAL A 100 4.48 9.98 2.24
C VAL A 100 4.20 10.17 0.76
N ARG A 101 3.33 11.11 0.38
CA ARG A 101 3.01 11.41 -1.03
C ARG A 101 4.24 11.87 -1.81
N VAL A 102 5.08 12.71 -1.20
CA VAL A 102 6.36 13.15 -1.81
C VAL A 102 7.30 11.96 -2.04
N GLU A 103 7.46 11.08 -1.05
CA GLU A 103 8.31 9.89 -1.22
C GLU A 103 7.75 8.93 -2.28
N ASN A 104 6.43 8.76 -2.33
CA ASN A 104 5.78 7.97 -3.37
C ASN A 104 5.97 8.59 -4.76
N GLY A 105 6.01 9.90 -4.89
CA GLY A 105 6.39 10.58 -6.15
C GLY A 105 7.77 10.15 -6.61
N ARG A 106 8.77 10.23 -5.70
CA ARG A 106 10.14 9.79 -5.98
C ARG A 106 10.23 8.30 -6.31
N LYS A 107 9.45 7.44 -5.63
CA LYS A 107 9.38 6.01 -5.94
C LYS A 107 8.82 5.76 -7.35
N ALA A 108 7.79 6.51 -7.75
CA ALA A 108 7.18 6.38 -9.07
C ALA A 108 8.18 6.77 -10.18
N GLU A 109 8.88 7.89 -10.02
CA GLU A 109 9.94 8.34 -10.94
C GLU A 109 11.06 7.30 -11.10
N ARG A 110 11.52 6.71 -9.98
CA ARG A 110 12.53 5.64 -10.01
C ARG A 110 12.01 4.40 -10.76
N GLN A 111 10.77 4.00 -10.50
CA GLN A 111 10.18 2.83 -11.15
C GLN A 111 10.03 3.03 -12.67
N GLU A 112 9.60 4.21 -13.12
CA GLU A 112 9.48 4.54 -14.53
C GLU A 112 10.86 4.54 -15.23
N SER A 113 11.88 5.10 -14.57
CA SER A 113 13.26 5.11 -15.07
C SER A 113 13.83 3.68 -15.22
N GLU A 114 13.58 2.82 -14.22
CA GLU A 114 13.98 1.41 -14.27
C GLU A 114 13.25 0.63 -15.37
N GLU A 115 11.95 0.87 -15.55
CA GLU A 115 11.15 0.20 -16.58
C GLU A 115 11.61 0.60 -17.99
N SER A 116 11.86 1.89 -18.22
CA SER A 116 12.47 2.40 -19.47
C SER A 116 13.83 1.76 -19.75
N THR A 117 14.68 1.60 -18.72
CA THR A 117 15.99 0.95 -18.85
C THR A 117 15.85 -0.52 -19.23
N ARG A 118 14.92 -1.26 -18.61
CA ARG A 118 14.67 -2.67 -18.93
C ARG A 118 14.18 -2.85 -20.37
N LEU A 119 13.25 -2.02 -20.83
CA LEU A 119 12.75 -2.08 -22.21
C LEU A 119 13.88 -1.87 -23.22
N ARG A 120 14.72 -0.86 -23.01
CA ARG A 120 15.88 -0.58 -23.86
C ARG A 120 16.88 -1.74 -23.93
N GLN A 121 17.04 -2.51 -22.86
CA GLN A 121 17.91 -3.69 -22.84
C GLN A 121 17.34 -4.87 -23.64
N VAL A 122 16.02 -5.01 -23.72
CA VAL A 122 15.34 -6.07 -24.48
C VAL A 122 15.37 -5.81 -25.99
N GLU A 123 15.44 -4.54 -26.42
CA GLU A 123 15.44 -4.14 -27.84
C GLU A 123 16.81 -4.21 -28.55
N LEU A 124 17.91 -4.50 -27.85
CA LEU A 124 19.22 -4.66 -28.49
C LEU A 124 19.32 -6.09 -29.07
N PRO A 125 19.34 -6.27 -30.41
CA PRO A 125 19.54 -7.60 -30.99
C PRO A 125 20.97 -8.09 -30.66
N ASP A 126 21.06 -9.37 -30.30
CA ASP A 126 22.32 -10.05 -30.05
C ASP A 126 23.16 -10.04 -31.34
N ALA A 127 24.18 -9.19 -31.38
CA ALA A 127 25.05 -9.06 -32.55
C ALA A 127 26.11 -10.17 -32.50
N GLY A 128 25.70 -11.36 -32.97
CA GLY A 128 26.57 -12.52 -33.26
C GLY A 128 27.14 -12.48 -34.66
#